data_AF-A0A6M3JCD6-F1
#
_entry.id   AF-A0A6M3JCD6-F1
#
_cell.length_a   1.000
_cell.length_b   1.000
_cell.length_c   1.000
_cell.angle_alpha   90.00
_cell.angle_beta   90.00
_cell.angle_gamma   90.00
#
_symmetry.space_group_name_H-M   'P 1'
#
loop_
_entity.id
_entity.type
_entity.pdbx_description
1 polymer ?
#
loop_
_entity_poly.entity_id
_entity_poly.type
_entity_poly.pdbx_seq_one_letter_code
_entity_poly.pdbx_strand_id
1 'polypeptide(L)'
;MLKLIQILNESHAVLISETHYSSAFKTDKSAGALIVLITTSAGSITVTQQCGLTEDGTFYDPVSAAAAALGAITAAGFTVGTRYISISPIAAPWSRIKIIEAGSAATTVTLTIYQLIDTNWR
;
A
#
# COMPACT_ATOMS: atom_id res chain seq x y z
N MET A 1 -15.37 -16.33 10.84
CA MET A 1 -14.32 -17.16 10.21
C MET A 1 -13.43 -16.20 9.44
N LEU A 2 -12.11 -16.26 9.61
CA LEU A 2 -11.25 -15.31 8.92
C LEU A 2 -11.14 -15.69 7.44
N LYS A 3 -11.32 -14.73 6.53
CA LYS A 3 -11.11 -14.89 5.09
C LYS A 3 -10.16 -13.82 4.58
N LEU A 4 -9.27 -14.21 3.68
CA LEU A 4 -8.45 -13.28 2.92
C LEU A 4 -9.19 -12.91 1.63
N ILE A 5 -9.41 -11.61 1.40
CA ILE A 5 -10.09 -11.11 0.20
C ILE A 5 -9.16 -10.16 -0.54
N GLN A 6 -8.98 -10.39 -1.83
CA GLN A 6 -8.33 -9.44 -2.73
C GLN A 6 -9.21 -8.22 -2.94
N ILE A 7 -8.68 -7.04 -2.66
CA ILE A 7 -9.41 -5.76 -2.79
C ILE A 7 -8.82 -4.83 -3.84
N LEU A 8 -7.59 -5.07 -4.26
CA LEU A 8 -6.95 -4.33 -5.34
C LEU A 8 -6.00 -5.25 -6.10
N ASN A 9 -5.98 -5.12 -7.42
CA ASN A 9 -4.96 -5.71 -8.27
C ASN A 9 -4.73 -4.78 -9.47
N GLU A 10 -3.58 -4.12 -9.49
CA GLU A 10 -3.25 -3.12 -10.50
C GLU A 10 -1.77 -3.16 -10.85
N SER A 11 -1.44 -2.67 -12.04
CA SER A 11 -0.08 -2.63 -12.56
C SER A 11 0.18 -1.26 -13.16
N HIS A 12 1.29 -0.65 -12.78
CA HIS A 12 1.64 0.71 -13.15
C HIS A 12 3.08 0.79 -13.65
N ALA A 13 3.29 1.59 -14.69
CA ALA A 13 4.63 2.03 -15.04
C ALA A 13 5.02 3.17 -14.10
N VAL A 14 6.13 3.01 -13.40
CA VAL A 14 6.72 4.02 -12.52
C VAL A 14 8.03 4.45 -13.15
N LEU A 15 8.11 5.72 -13.52
CA LEU A 15 9.30 6.32 -14.13
C LEU A 15 10.43 6.46 -13.10
N ILE A 16 11.62 6.75 -13.61
CA ILE A 16 12.82 6.90 -12.78
C ILE A 16 12.61 8.05 -11.77
N SER A 17 12.87 7.78 -10.49
CA SER A 17 12.68 8.72 -9.38
C SER A 17 11.25 9.23 -9.20
N GLU A 18 10.25 8.56 -9.79
CA GLU A 18 8.85 8.94 -9.67
C GLU A 18 8.26 8.43 -8.34
N THR A 19 7.36 9.24 -7.77
CA THR A 19 6.44 8.79 -6.73
C THR A 19 5.10 8.45 -7.35
N HIS A 20 4.65 7.22 -7.15
CA HIS A 20 3.37 6.74 -7.59
C HIS A 20 2.48 6.39 -6.39
N TYR A 21 1.17 6.60 -6.52
CA TYR A 21 0.19 6.21 -5.51
C TYR A 21 -0.82 5.25 -6.14
N SER A 22 -1.05 4.12 -5.49
CA SER A 22 -2.05 3.13 -5.90
C SER A 22 -3.42 3.75 -6.09
N SER A 23 -4.36 3.07 -6.75
CA SER A 23 -5.78 3.42 -6.62
C SER A 23 -6.21 3.38 -5.14
N ALA A 24 -7.24 4.16 -4.80
CA ALA A 24 -7.84 4.13 -3.48
C ALA A 24 -8.55 2.79 -3.23
N PHE A 25 -8.45 2.25 -2.01
CA PHE A 25 -9.16 1.05 -1.60
C PHE A 25 -9.73 1.20 -0.19
N LYS A 26 -10.87 0.56 0.06
CA LYS A 26 -11.58 0.61 1.35
C LYS A 26 -11.10 -0.53 2.27
N THR A 27 -10.96 -0.25 3.55
CA THR A 27 -10.43 -1.16 4.58
C THR A 27 -11.40 -1.37 5.75
N ASP A 28 -12.63 -0.86 5.63
CA ASP A 28 -13.67 -0.86 6.67
C ASP A 28 -14.06 -2.24 7.19
N LYS A 29 -13.85 -3.29 6.39
CA LYS A 29 -14.13 -4.69 6.75
C LYS A 29 -12.91 -5.45 7.22
N SER A 30 -11.75 -4.80 7.27
CA SER A 30 -10.51 -5.46 7.67
C SER A 30 -10.47 -5.72 9.18
N ALA A 31 -9.98 -6.89 9.55
CA ALA A 31 -9.67 -7.30 10.92
C ALA A 31 -8.37 -6.69 11.46
N GLY A 32 -7.94 -5.52 10.93
CA GLY A 32 -6.81 -4.72 11.44
C GLY A 32 -5.48 -4.91 10.72
N ALA A 33 -5.42 -5.69 9.64
CA ALA A 33 -4.20 -5.89 8.85
C ALA A 33 -4.48 -5.99 7.35
N LEU A 34 -3.50 -5.57 6.56
CA LEU A 34 -3.45 -5.76 5.11
C LEU A 34 -2.23 -6.58 4.74
N ILE A 35 -2.34 -7.34 3.66
CA ILE A 35 -1.22 -7.98 2.97
C ILE A 35 -1.11 -7.34 1.60
N VAL A 36 0.06 -6.82 1.26
CA VAL A 36 0.34 -6.24 -0.06
C VAL A 36 1.40 -7.08 -0.73
N LEU A 37 1.03 -7.71 -1.84
CA LEU A 37 1.95 -8.38 -2.74
C LEU A 37 2.43 -7.37 -3.79
N ILE A 38 3.74 -7.24 -3.93
CA ILE A 38 4.40 -6.26 -4.77
C ILE A 38 5.30 -7.02 -5.73
N THR A 39 5.09 -6.85 -7.03
CA THR A 39 5.95 -7.40 -8.07
C THR A 39 6.58 -6.28 -8.85
N THR A 40 7.91 -6.32 -9.00
CA THR A 40 8.71 -5.30 -9.69
C THR A 40 9.45 -5.95 -10.86
N SER A 41 9.34 -5.38 -12.06
CA SER A 41 9.97 -5.93 -13.27
C SER A 41 11.42 -5.49 -13.49
N ALA A 42 11.81 -4.33 -12.97
CA ALA A 42 13.14 -3.73 -13.10
C ALA A 42 13.47 -2.79 -11.93
N GLY A 43 14.71 -2.30 -11.84
CA GLY A 43 15.08 -1.25 -10.89
C GLY A 43 14.93 -1.62 -9.41
N SER A 44 14.82 -0.61 -8.56
CA SER A 44 14.50 -0.76 -7.14
C SER A 44 13.41 0.23 -6.76
N ILE A 45 12.40 -0.25 -6.04
CA ILE A 45 11.32 0.59 -5.51
C ILE A 45 11.29 0.52 -3.99
N THR A 46 10.76 1.56 -3.36
CA THR A 46 10.43 1.55 -1.94
C THR A 46 8.94 1.75 -1.78
N VAL A 47 8.33 0.96 -0.91
CA VAL A 47 6.95 1.19 -0.46
C VAL A 47 7.05 1.84 0.89
N THR A 48 6.66 3.11 0.93
CA THR A 48 7.04 3.98 2.05
C THR A 48 5.89 4.22 3.01
N GLN A 49 4.65 4.27 2.53
CA GLN A 49 3.52 4.72 3.34
C GLN A 49 2.18 4.14 2.88
N GLN A 50 1.30 3.92 3.86
CA GLN A 50 -0.14 3.88 3.71
C GLN A 50 -0.68 5.31 3.90
N CYS A 51 -1.25 5.90 2.87
CA CYS A 51 -1.87 7.22 2.94
C CYS A 51 -3.39 7.09 3.01
N GLY A 52 -4.06 8.05 3.64
CA GLY A 52 -5.50 8.10 3.77
C GLY A 52 -6.19 8.92 2.69
N LEU A 53 -7.46 8.63 2.47
CA LEU A 53 -8.41 9.48 1.76
C LEU A 53 -9.63 9.71 2.66
N THR A 54 -10.16 10.92 2.66
CA THR A 54 -11.50 11.18 3.19
C THR A 54 -12.55 10.66 2.21
N GLU A 55 -13.80 10.55 2.66
CA GLU A 55 -14.91 10.04 1.83
C GLU A 55 -15.18 10.91 0.59
N ASP A 56 -14.85 12.20 0.65
CA ASP A 56 -14.94 13.14 -0.48
C ASP A 56 -13.73 13.10 -1.43
N GLY A 57 -12.77 12.20 -1.19
CA GLY A 57 -11.58 12.03 -2.03
C GLY A 57 -10.41 12.95 -1.70
N THR A 58 -10.47 13.70 -0.60
CA THR A 58 -9.32 14.52 -0.15
C THR A 58 -8.21 13.64 0.40
N PHE A 59 -7.01 13.77 -0.16
CA PHE A 59 -5.82 13.05 0.29
C PHE A 59 -5.34 13.57 1.64
N TYR A 60 -4.97 12.65 2.55
CA TYR A 60 -4.27 13.00 3.78
C TYR A 60 -3.22 11.95 4.14
N ASP A 61 -2.11 12.39 4.71
CA ASP A 61 -1.11 11.50 5.31
C ASP A 61 -1.23 11.63 6.83
N PRO A 62 -1.79 10.63 7.54
CA PRO A 62 -1.98 10.75 8.98
C PRO A 62 -0.61 10.85 9.67
N VAL A 63 -0.40 11.93 10.42
CA VAL A 63 0.83 12.17 11.19
C VAL A 63 0.55 12.17 12.69
N SER A 64 1.52 11.69 13.46
CA SER A 64 1.53 11.81 14.92
C SER A 64 1.69 13.27 15.34
N ALA A 65 1.49 13.54 16.63
CA ALA A 65 1.76 14.86 17.22
C ALA A 65 3.21 15.34 17.03
N ALA A 66 4.15 14.40 16.81
CA ALA A 66 5.55 14.68 16.51
C ALA A 66 5.87 14.73 15.01
N ALA A 67 4.86 14.89 14.14
CA ALA A 67 4.96 14.94 12.68
C ALA A 67 5.52 13.66 12.00
N ALA A 68 5.63 12.53 12.72
CA ALA A 68 5.96 11.25 12.11
C ALA A 68 4.74 10.65 11.41
N ALA A 69 4.89 10.15 10.17
CA ALA A 69 3.82 9.50 9.44
C ALA A 69 3.36 8.21 10.12
N LEU A 70 2.09 8.16 10.51
CA LEU A 70 1.47 7.01 11.19
C LEU A 70 1.29 5.83 10.25
N GLY A 71 1.14 6.10 8.95
CA GLY A 71 1.08 5.09 7.90
C GLY A 71 2.45 4.63 7.40
N ALA A 72 3.56 5.01 8.03
CA ALA A 72 4.89 4.64 7.55
C ALA A 72 5.05 3.12 7.47
N ILE A 73 5.35 2.63 6.27
CA ILE A 73 5.65 1.23 6.02
C ILE A 73 7.17 1.11 6.01
N THR A 74 7.71 0.35 6.98
CA THR A 74 9.15 0.07 7.01
C THR A 74 9.44 -1.10 6.07
N ALA A 75 9.29 -0.88 4.77
CA ALA A 75 9.65 -1.86 3.74
C ALA A 75 10.83 -1.35 2.91
N ALA A 76 12.00 -1.92 3.19
CA ALA A 76 13.24 -1.60 2.49
C ALA A 76 13.21 -2.08 1.04
N GLY A 77 13.96 -1.37 0.18
CA GLY A 77 14.02 -1.48 -1.28
C GLY A 77 13.67 -2.86 -1.85
N PHE A 78 12.55 -2.94 -2.55
CA PHE A 78 12.20 -4.06 -3.39
C PHE A 78 13.06 -4.00 -4.64
N THR A 79 13.79 -5.06 -4.91
CA THR A 79 14.43 -5.32 -6.20
C THR A 79 13.48 -6.10 -7.10
N VAL A 80 13.92 -6.41 -8.31
CA VAL A 80 13.21 -7.30 -9.25
C VAL A 80 12.70 -8.57 -8.57
N GLY A 81 11.44 -8.93 -8.86
CA GLY A 81 10.75 -10.10 -8.33
C GLY A 81 9.48 -9.74 -7.55
N THR A 82 8.93 -10.74 -6.87
CA THR A 82 7.70 -10.62 -6.06
C THR A 82 8.02 -10.73 -4.58
N ARG A 83 7.46 -9.85 -3.77
CA ARG A 83 7.55 -9.88 -2.30
C ARG A 83 6.22 -9.47 -1.69
N TYR A 84 6.01 -9.84 -0.43
CA TYR A 84 4.85 -9.41 0.33
C TYR A 84 5.28 -8.54 1.51
N ILE A 85 4.39 -7.63 1.91
CA ILE A 85 4.45 -6.91 3.18
C ILE A 85 3.14 -7.06 3.90
N SER A 86 3.21 -7.05 5.23
CA SER A 86 2.03 -6.87 6.07
C SER A 86 2.02 -5.45 6.61
N ILE A 87 0.86 -4.81 6.56
CA ILE A 87 0.62 -3.48 7.12
C ILE A 87 -0.34 -3.65 8.29
N SER A 88 0.12 -3.31 9.49
CA SER A 88 -0.69 -3.26 10.71
C SER A 88 -0.08 -2.25 11.69
N PRO A 89 -0.88 -1.38 12.33
CA PRO A 89 -2.33 -1.24 12.14
C PRO A 89 -2.68 -0.55 10.81
N ILE A 90 -3.94 -0.66 10.39
CA ILE A 90 -4.47 0.09 9.24
C ILE A 90 -4.69 1.54 9.66
N ALA A 91 -4.02 2.47 8.98
CA ALA A 91 -4.04 3.89 9.35
C ALA A 91 -5.32 4.64 8.96
N ALA A 92 -6.08 4.18 7.97
CA ALA A 92 -7.27 4.89 7.45
C ALA A 92 -8.32 3.95 6.81
N PRO A 93 -9.63 4.29 6.86
CA PRO A 93 -10.72 3.52 6.20
C PRO A 93 -10.66 3.50 4.68
N TRP A 94 -10.18 4.57 4.06
CA TRP A 94 -9.85 4.63 2.63
C TRP A 94 -8.36 4.88 2.52
N SER A 95 -7.66 4.02 1.81
CA SER A 95 -6.21 3.98 1.80
C SER A 95 -5.61 3.92 0.39
N ARG A 96 -4.36 4.39 0.28
CA ARG A 96 -3.50 4.23 -0.90
C ARG A 96 -2.12 3.75 -0.45
N ILE A 97 -1.41 3.05 -1.33
CA ILE A 97 -0.02 2.67 -1.14
C ILE A 97 0.87 3.63 -1.93
N LYS A 98 1.85 4.22 -1.25
CA LYS A 98 2.87 5.07 -1.86
C LYS A 98 4.09 4.25 -2.26
N ILE A 99 4.42 4.32 -3.54
CA ILE A 99 5.59 3.69 -4.17
C ILE A 99 6.54 4.79 -4.64
N ILE A 100 7.84 4.60 -4.44
CA ILE A 100 8.88 5.50 -4.96
C ILE A 100 9.92 4.65 -5.69
N GLU A 101 10.21 4.96 -6.94
CA GLU A 101 11.34 4.38 -7.66
C GLU A 101 12.66 5.02 -7.20
N ALA A 102 13.69 4.22 -6.95
CA ALA A 102 14.92 4.62 -6.27
C ALA A 102 16.00 5.20 -7.21
N GLY A 103 15.63 5.68 -8.40
CA GLY A 103 16.53 6.27 -9.38
C GLY A 103 17.31 5.26 -10.23
N SER A 104 16.89 3.99 -10.28
CA SER A 104 17.63 2.91 -10.93
C SER A 104 17.17 2.67 -12.36
N ALA A 105 15.89 2.44 -12.58
CA ALA A 105 15.32 2.18 -13.90
C ALA A 105 13.80 2.35 -13.87
N ALA A 106 13.22 2.85 -14.97
CA ALA A 106 11.77 2.81 -15.13
C ALA A 106 11.27 1.36 -14.99
N THR A 107 10.23 1.16 -14.20
CA THR A 107 9.83 -0.17 -13.76
C THR A 107 8.33 -0.33 -13.78
N THR A 108 7.89 -1.56 -14.02
CA THR A 108 6.49 -1.92 -13.84
C THR A 108 6.31 -2.49 -12.45
N VAL A 109 5.42 -1.87 -11.69
CA VAL A 109 5.04 -2.30 -10.34
C VAL A 109 3.63 -2.83 -10.37
N THR A 110 3.47 -4.12 -10.06
CA THR A 110 2.15 -4.73 -9.84
C THR A 110 1.89 -4.81 -8.34
N LEU A 111 0.77 -4.23 -7.91
CA LEU A 111 0.27 -4.30 -6.54
C LEU A 111 -0.96 -5.19 -6.48
N THR A 112 -0.93 -6.19 -5.61
CA THR A 112 -2.11 -6.97 -5.23
C THR A 112 -2.34 -6.83 -3.73
N ILE A 113 -3.47 -6.26 -3.33
CA ILE A 113 -3.78 -6.00 -1.92
C ILE A 113 -4.86 -6.97 -1.47
N TYR A 114 -4.62 -7.57 -0.32
CA TYR A 114 -5.55 -8.42 0.38
C TYR A 114 -5.87 -7.84 1.76
N GLN A 115 -7.14 -7.95 2.16
CA GLN A 115 -7.57 -7.71 3.53
C GLN A 115 -7.98 -9.01 4.20
N LEU A 116 -7.60 -9.16 5.47
CA LEU A 116 -8.16 -10.20 6.32
C LEU A 116 -9.50 -9.69 6.85
N ILE A 117 -10.59 -10.37 6.55
CA ILE A 117 -11.92 -10.05 7.09
C ILE A 117 -12.35 -11.13 8.07
N ASP A 118 -12.98 -10.77 9.19
CA ASP A 118 -13.74 -11.74 9.97
C ASP A 118 -15.15 -11.81 9.42
N THR A 119 -15.55 -12.91 8.79
CA THR A 119 -16.88 -13.07 8.20
C THR A 119 -18.01 -13.21 9.22
N ASN A 120 -17.72 -13.16 10.53
CA ASN A 120 -18.74 -13.25 11.58
C ASN A 120 -19.27 -11.89 12.02
N TRP A 121 -18.70 -10.78 11.52
CA TRP A 121 -19.27 -9.45 11.71
C TRP A 121 -20.69 -9.38 11.12
N ARG A 122 -21.67 -9.03 11.98
CA ARG A 122 -23.06 -8.75 11.60
C ARG A 122 -23.28 -7.25 11.62
#